data_AF-A0A6C0HD34-F1
#
_entry.id   AF-A0A6C0HD34-F1
#
_cell.length_a   1.000
_cell.length_b   1.000
_cell.length_c   1.000
_cell.angle_alpha   90.00
_cell.angle_beta   90.00
_cell.angle_gamma   90.00
#
_symmetry.space_group_name_H-M   'P 1'
#
loop_
_entity.id
_entity.type
_entity.pdbx_description
1 polymer ?
#
loop_
_entity_poly.entity_id
_entity_poly.type
_entity_poly.pdbx_seq_one_letter_code
_entity_poly.pdbx_strand_id
1 'polypeptide(L)'
;MSLPQILALSAVEIIGDFAFKEFANTGGLVPFAIGTAGYVGVVVMLVVSLQNSTVMMVNGAWDGVSGLMESVAAYIFLGERFEHKFQYIGLILIALGLYLLKIPLKKEKKFEIPASFWKKL
;
A
#
# COMPACT_ATOMS: atom_id res chain seq x y z
N MET A 1 10.43 -5.48 -7.03
CA MET A 1 10.02 -4.84 -5.76
C MET A 1 11.09 -5.03 -4.68
N SER A 2 11.05 -4.21 -3.64
CA SER A 2 11.80 -4.41 -2.39
C SER A 2 11.00 -3.95 -1.19
N LEU A 3 11.35 -4.40 0.02
CA LEU A 3 10.65 -4.04 1.25
C LEU A 3 10.51 -2.52 1.44
N PRO A 4 11.55 -1.68 1.23
CA PRO A 4 11.38 -0.23 1.29
C PRO A 4 10.36 0.34 0.29
N GLN A 5 10.24 -0.27 -0.90
CA GLN A 5 9.25 0.17 -1.89
C GLN A 5 7.84 -0.19 -1.46
N ILE A 6 7.65 -1.38 -0.89
CA ILE A 6 6.34 -1.82 -0.37
C ILE A 6 5.93 -0.98 0.85
N LEU A 7 6.86 -0.68 1.75
CA LEU A 7 6.60 0.21 2.89
C LEU A 7 6.22 1.62 2.43
N ALA A 8 6.95 2.18 1.45
CA ALA A 8 6.64 3.49 0.89
C ALA A 8 5.29 3.50 0.15
N LEU A 9 4.99 2.44 -0.61
CA LEU A 9 3.71 2.27 -1.29
C LEU A 9 2.57 2.22 -0.28
N SER A 10 2.71 1.42 0.79
CA SER A 10 1.72 1.30 1.87
C SER A 10 1.51 2.63 2.62
N ALA A 11 2.58 3.41 2.84
CA ALA A 11 2.46 4.72 3.46
C ALA A 11 1.68 5.73 2.60
N VAL A 12 1.89 5.70 1.28
CA VAL A 12 1.14 6.55 0.33
C VAL A 12 -0.32 6.14 0.26
N GLU A 13 -0.61 4.84 0.28
CA GLU A 13 -1.96 4.30 0.34
C GLU A 13 -2.71 4.77 1.59
N ILE A 14 -2.10 4.68 2.78
CA ILE A 14 -2.71 5.15 4.05
C ILE A 14 -3.15 6.62 3.96
N ILE A 15 -2.35 7.49 3.33
CA ILE A 15 -2.73 8.90 3.13
C ILE A 15 -3.99 8.99 2.25
N GLY A 16 -4.04 8.18 1.19
CA GLY A 16 -5.18 8.08 0.30
C GLY A 16 -6.44 7.61 1.02
N ASP A 17 -6.34 6.52 1.76
CA ASP A 17 -7.47 5.88 2.46
C ASP A 17 -8.01 6.77 3.57
N PHE A 18 -7.15 7.43 4.34
CA PHE A 18 -7.59 8.30 5.42
C PHE A 18 -8.29 9.56 4.89
N ALA A 19 -7.76 10.14 3.80
CA ALA A 19 -8.41 11.27 3.15
C ALA A 19 -9.74 10.87 2.51
N PHE A 20 -9.82 9.70 1.88
CA PHE A 20 -11.10 9.21 1.35
C PHE A 20 -12.10 8.83 2.43
N LYS A 21 -11.64 8.31 3.57
CA LYS A 21 -12.48 8.10 4.74
C LYS A 21 -13.05 9.43 5.26
N GLU A 22 -12.22 10.46 5.35
CA GLU A 22 -12.69 11.80 5.72
C GLU A 22 -13.74 12.30 4.72
N PHE A 23 -13.43 12.24 3.42
CA PHE A 23 -14.35 12.62 2.36
C PHE A 23 -15.68 11.85 2.42
N ALA A 24 -15.64 10.54 2.68
CA ALA A 24 -16.84 9.72 2.77
C ALA A 24 -17.75 10.12 3.93
N ASN A 25 -17.18 10.64 5.02
CA ASN A 25 -17.93 11.03 6.22
C ASN A 25 -18.36 12.49 6.23
N THR A 26 -17.55 13.41 5.68
CA THR A 26 -17.78 14.86 5.78
C THR A 26 -17.92 15.55 4.43
N GLY A 27 -17.67 14.85 3.33
CA GLY A 27 -17.60 15.43 1.99
C GLY A 27 -16.39 16.33 1.81
N GLY A 28 -16.47 17.26 0.84
CA GLY A 28 -15.47 18.31 0.63
C GLY A 28 -14.43 18.02 -0.45
N LEU A 29 -14.02 19.06 -1.16
CA LEU A 29 -13.10 18.94 -2.30
C LEU A 29 -11.67 18.59 -1.86
N VAL A 30 -11.22 19.10 -0.71
CA VAL A 30 -9.85 18.89 -0.20
C VAL A 30 -9.58 17.41 0.14
N PRO A 31 -10.36 16.73 1.00
CA PRO A 31 -10.11 15.32 1.31
C PRO A 31 -10.28 14.42 0.07
N PHE A 32 -11.22 14.75 -0.83
CA PHE A 32 -11.33 14.07 -2.12
C PHE A 32 -10.07 14.20 -2.99
N ALA A 33 -9.53 15.42 -3.11
CA ALA A 33 -8.34 15.68 -3.92
C ALA A 33 -7.09 15.01 -3.32
N ILE A 34 -6.94 15.04 -1.98
CA ILE A 34 -5.85 14.35 -1.28
C ILE A 34 -5.96 12.84 -1.48
N GLY A 35 -7.14 12.26 -1.28
CA GLY A 35 -7.39 10.84 -1.50
C GLY A 35 -7.03 10.40 -2.92
N THR A 36 -7.49 11.18 -3.90
CA THR A 36 -7.21 10.94 -5.32
C THR A 36 -5.72 11.03 -5.62
N ALA A 37 -5.03 12.06 -5.13
CA ALA A 37 -3.58 12.21 -5.30
C ALA A 37 -2.80 11.06 -4.65
N GLY A 38 -3.24 10.59 -3.48
CA GLY A 38 -2.70 9.40 -2.82
C GLY A 38 -2.80 8.17 -3.71
N TYR A 39 -3.97 7.88 -4.27
CA TYR A 39 -4.17 6.73 -5.15
C TYR A 39 -3.44 6.84 -6.50
N VAL A 40 -3.25 8.05 -7.04
CA VAL A 40 -2.34 8.26 -8.17
C VAL A 40 -0.91 7.85 -7.78
N GLY A 41 -0.46 8.22 -6.58
CA GLY A 41 0.81 7.78 -6.00
C GLY A 41 0.91 6.26 -5.86
N VAL A 42 -0.14 5.60 -5.36
CA VAL A 42 -0.23 4.13 -5.27
C VAL A 42 -0.03 3.50 -6.64
N VAL A 43 -0.74 3.98 -7.67
CA VAL A 43 -0.61 3.47 -9.05
C VAL A 43 0.83 3.59 -9.56
N VAL A 44 1.47 4.74 -9.37
CA VAL A 44 2.88 4.95 -9.78
C VAL A 44 3.80 3.96 -9.06
N MET A 45 3.66 3.81 -7.75
CA MET A 45 4.48 2.92 -6.94
C MET A 45 4.24 1.44 -7.28
N LEU A 46 3.01 1.07 -7.63
CA LEU A 46 2.65 -0.27 -8.07
C LEU A 46 3.33 -0.60 -9.40
N VAL A 47 3.28 0.31 -10.38
CA VAL A 47 4.00 0.15 -11.66
C VAL A 47 5.51 -0.05 -11.43
N VAL A 48 6.11 0.74 -10.53
CA VAL A 48 7.53 0.61 -10.16
C VAL A 48 7.82 -0.75 -9.50
N SER A 49 6.90 -1.25 -8.68
CA SER A 49 7.07 -2.48 -7.91
C SER A 49 6.90 -3.73 -8.77
N LEU A 50 5.97 -3.70 -9.73
CA LEU A 50 5.68 -4.76 -10.69
C LEU A 50 6.82 -4.99 -11.70
N GLN A 51 7.60 -3.96 -12.03
CA GLN A 51 8.69 -4.13 -12.98
C GLN A 51 9.76 -5.11 -12.44
N ASN A 52 9.92 -6.24 -13.13
CA ASN A 52 10.77 -7.38 -12.74
C ASN A 52 10.31 -8.10 -11.46
N SER A 53 9.00 -8.14 -11.18
CA SER A 53 8.42 -8.93 -10.09
C SER A 53 7.11 -9.57 -10.55
N THR A 54 6.71 -10.66 -9.90
CA THR A 54 5.42 -11.28 -10.20
C THR A 54 4.31 -10.48 -9.51
N VAL A 55 3.12 -10.45 -10.13
CA VAL A 55 1.94 -9.83 -9.52
C VAL A 55 1.62 -10.49 -8.17
N MET A 56 1.77 -11.81 -8.07
CA MET A 56 1.58 -12.56 -6.82
C MET A 56 2.47 -12.04 -5.68
N MET A 57 3.77 -11.82 -5.96
CA MET A 57 4.70 -11.30 -4.96
C MET A 57 4.37 -9.87 -4.58
N VAL A 58 4.10 -9.00 -5.57
CA VAL A 58 3.80 -7.58 -5.30
C VAL A 58 2.52 -7.44 -4.50
N ASN A 59 1.41 -8.05 -4.93
CA ASN A 59 0.13 -7.93 -4.24
C ASN A 59 0.17 -8.59 -2.87
N GLY A 60 0.70 -9.82 -2.76
CA GLY A 60 0.80 -10.49 -1.46
C GLY A 60 1.66 -9.73 -0.44
N ALA A 61 2.72 -9.06 -0.91
CA ALA A 61 3.56 -8.21 -0.05
C ALA A 61 2.87 -6.90 0.29
N TRP A 62 2.30 -6.23 -0.71
CA TRP A 62 1.62 -4.96 -0.56
C TRP A 62 0.40 -5.08 0.34
N ASP A 63 -0.61 -5.88 -0.03
CA ASP A 63 -1.88 -6.01 0.68
C ASP A 63 -1.66 -6.42 2.15
N GLY A 64 -0.67 -7.29 2.39
CA GLY A 64 -0.32 -7.70 3.75
C GLY A 64 0.36 -6.58 4.54
N VAL A 65 1.36 -5.90 3.96
CA VAL A 65 2.08 -4.82 4.66
C VAL A 65 1.17 -3.62 4.88
N SER A 66 0.39 -3.22 3.88
CA SER A 66 -0.57 -2.12 4.01
C SER A 66 -1.64 -2.45 5.03
N GLY A 67 -2.24 -3.64 4.99
CA GLY A 67 -3.23 -4.05 5.98
C GLY A 67 -2.71 -3.98 7.43
N LEU A 68 -1.44 -4.36 7.68
CA LEU A 68 -0.82 -4.21 8.99
C LEU A 68 -0.53 -2.74 9.36
N MET A 69 0.08 -1.98 8.45
CA MET A 69 0.45 -0.59 8.69
C MET A 69 -0.78 0.29 8.88
N GLU A 70 -1.80 0.09 8.06
CA GLU A 70 -3.07 0.81 8.12
C GLU A 70 -3.83 0.45 9.39
N SER A 71 -3.86 -0.82 9.79
CA SER A 71 -4.45 -1.20 11.09
C SER A 71 -3.78 -0.47 12.27
N VAL A 72 -2.45 -0.34 12.26
CA VAL A 72 -1.72 0.42 13.28
C VAL A 72 -2.02 1.91 13.18
N ALA A 73 -2.02 2.47 11.96
CA ALA A 73 -2.31 3.88 11.73
C ALA A 73 -3.74 4.24 12.16
N ALA A 74 -4.73 3.42 11.83
CA ALA A 74 -6.13 3.62 12.20
C ALA A 74 -6.31 3.56 13.72
N TYR A 75 -5.60 2.62 14.37
CA TYR A 75 -5.58 2.54 15.83
C TYR A 75 -5.03 3.83 16.48
N ILE A 76 -3.96 4.40 15.94
CA ILE A 76 -3.26 5.55 16.53
C ILE A 76 -3.95 6.88 16.19
N PHE A 77 -4.25 7.11 14.90
CA PHE A 77 -4.70 8.41 14.39
C PHE A 77 -6.22 8.55 14.36
N LEU A 78 -6.95 7.46 14.10
CA LEU A 78 -8.41 7.47 14.03
C LEU A 78 -9.08 6.97 15.32
N GLY A 79 -8.32 6.36 16.22
CA GLY A 79 -8.83 5.79 17.46
C GLY A 79 -9.63 4.50 17.25
N GLU A 80 -9.52 3.86 16.08
CA GLU A 80 -10.31 2.68 15.73
C GLU A 80 -9.84 1.43 16.49
N ARG A 81 -10.79 0.56 16.83
CA ARG A 81 -10.51 -0.68 17.55
C ARG A 81 -11.31 -1.80 16.90
N PHE A 82 -10.69 -2.96 16.80
CA PHE A 82 -11.42 -4.17 16.46
C PHE A 82 -12.31 -4.58 17.62
N GLU A 83 -13.57 -4.92 17.31
CA GLU A 83 -14.57 -5.35 18.27
C GLU A 83 -14.36 -6.81 18.71
N HIS A 84 -13.78 -7.64 17.85
CA HIS A 84 -13.63 -9.07 18.07
C HIS A 84 -12.17 -9.50 18.19
N LYS A 85 -11.88 -10.36 19.18
CA LYS A 85 -10.53 -10.91 19.42
C LYS A 85 -9.96 -11.64 18.20
N PHE A 86 -10.80 -12.28 17.38
CA PHE A 86 -10.38 -12.97 16.17
C PHE A 86 -9.81 -12.04 15.10
N GLN A 87 -10.18 -10.75 15.07
CA GLN A 87 -9.62 -9.78 14.12
C GLN A 87 -8.13 -9.53 14.41
N TYR A 88 -7.75 -9.44 15.68
CA TYR A 88 -6.34 -9.35 16.09
C TYR A 88 -5.55 -10.63 15.75
N ILE A 89 -6.18 -11.81 15.88
CA ILE A 89 -5.57 -13.07 15.43
C ILE A 89 -5.35 -13.05 13.92
N GLY A 90 -6.30 -12.50 13.15
CA GLY A 90 -6.15 -12.25 11.72
C GLY A 90 -4.89 -11.42 11.39
N LEU A 91 -4.67 -10.32 12.10
CA LEU A 91 -3.45 -9.51 11.93
C LEU A 91 -2.16 -10.31 12.20
N ILE A 92 -2.15 -11.14 13.25
CA ILE A 92 -1.00 -12.00 13.57
C ILE A 92 -0.73 -12.98 12.42
N LEU A 93 -1.78 -13.57 11.83
CA LEU A 93 -1.64 -14.46 10.69
C LEU A 93 -1.15 -13.75 9.44
N ILE A 94 -1.56 -12.50 9.20
CA ILE A 94 -1.00 -11.67 8.11
C ILE A 94 0.49 -11.43 8.34
N ALA A 95 0.90 -11.06 9.56
CA ALA A 95 2.31 -10.85 9.90
C ALA A 95 3.15 -12.13 9.70
N LEU A 96 2.61 -13.29 10.10
CA LEU A 96 3.25 -14.58 9.84
C LEU A 96 3.35 -14.89 8.34
N GLY A 97 2.28 -14.62 7.58
CA GLY A 97 2.27 -14.79 6.13
C GLY A 97 3.34 -13.94 5.43
N LEU A 98 3.48 -12.67 5.82
CA LEU A 98 4.51 -11.77 5.30
C LEU A 98 5.93 -12.24 5.64
N TYR A 99 6.15 -12.74 6.86
CA TYR A 99 7.43 -13.33 7.24
C TYR A 99 7.79 -14.52 6.33
N LEU A 100 6.82 -15.38 6.02
CA LEU A 100 7.01 -16.53 5.13
C LEU A 100 7.18 -16.13 3.66
N LEU A 101 6.58 -15.01 3.22
CA LEU A 101 6.68 -14.49 1.86
C LEU A 101 8.10 -14.06 1.47
N LYS A 102 8.97 -13.77 2.45
CA LYS A 102 10.39 -13.41 2.25
C LYS A 102 10.57 -12.26 1.25
N ILE A 103 9.94 -11.11 1.57
CA ILE A 103 10.05 -9.90 0.74
C ILE A 103 11.53 -9.49 0.61
N PRO A 104 12.06 -9.30 -0.63
CA PRO A 104 13.45 -8.91 -0.83
C PRO A 104 13.77 -7.56 -0.20
N LEU A 105 14.90 -7.43 0.51
CA LEU A 105 15.30 -6.15 1.13
C LEU A 105 15.73 -5.10 0.10
N LYS A 106 16.26 -5.52 -1.05
CA LYS A 106 16.76 -4.65 -2.12
C LYS A 106 16.23 -5.10 -3.47
N LYS A 107 15.91 -4.14 -4.33
CA LYS A 107 15.49 -4.41 -5.72
C LYS A 107 16.74 -4.74 -6.54
N GLU A 108 16.67 -5.82 -7.32
CA GLU A 108 17.79 -6.28 -8.14
C GLU A 108 18.11 -5.33 -9.30
N LYS A 109 17.08 -4.73 -9.90
CA LYS A 109 17.19 -3.83 -11.06
C LYS A 109 16.55 -2.49 -10.77
N LYS A 110 17.15 -1.40 -11.27
CA LYS A 110 16.55 -0.05 -11.17
C LYS A 110 15.27 0.00 -12.01
N PHE A 111 14.39 0.95 -11.68
CA PHE A 111 13.22 1.20 -12.50
C PHE A 111 13.63 1.87 -13.81
N GLU A 112 13.05 1.43 -14.92
CA GLU A 112 13.28 1.99 -16.25
C GLU A 112 11.94 2.22 -16.94
N ILE A 113 11.73 3.43 -17.49
CA ILE A 113 10.51 3.70 -18.27
C ILE A 113 10.59 2.88 -19.57
N PRO A 114 9.55 2.09 -19.92
CA PRO A 114 9.58 1.27 -21.12
C PRO A 114 9.82 2.12 -22.38
N ALA A 115 10.78 1.75 -23.22
CA ALA A 115 11.09 2.49 -24.46
C ALA A 115 9.88 2.59 -25.42
N SER A 116 8.92 1.66 -25.33
CA SER A 116 7.67 1.67 -26.09
C SER A 116 6.69 2.76 -25.65
N PHE A 117 6.82 3.30 -24.43
CA PHE A 117 6.00 4.41 -23.95
C PHE A 117 6.24 5.66 -24.81
N TRP A 118 7.51 5.97 -25.09
CA TRP A 118 7.92 7.13 -25.87
C TRP A 118 7.61 7.01 -27.36
N LYS A 119 7.54 5.79 -27.90
CA LYS A 119 7.24 5.56 -29.32
C LYS A 119 5.75 5.70 -29.67
N LYS A 120 4.88 5.78 -28.66
CA LYS A 120 3.42 5.84 -28.81
C LYS A 120 2.83 7.22 -28.48
N LEU A 121 3.69 8.19 -28.15
CA LEU A 121 3.39 9.62 -28.03
C LEU A 121 3.82 10.34 -29.31
#